data_AF-A0A8B9CR44-F1
#
_entry.id   AF-A0A8B9CR44-F1
#
_cell.length_a   1.000
_cell.length_b   1.000
_cell.length_c   1.000
_cell.angle_alpha   90.00
_cell.angle_beta   90.00
_cell.angle_gamma   90.00
#
_symmetry.space_group_name_H-M   'P 1'
#
loop_
_entity.id
_entity.type
_entity.pdbx_description
1 polymer ?
#
loop_
_entity_poly.entity_id
_entity_poly.type
_entity_poly.pdbx_seq_one_letter_code
_entity_poly.pdbx_strand_id
1 'polypeptide(L)'
;MEGEQRNPPFLLEKDRRFLESIRGNILTETEKLGCAEQGPSEECYIIYSNVFDKIIEYVSAYKNILTSIKQEYKAFITRIKNGQRNAFFLCGRLKPLESECTALLYYRKRNKICCLSVEESLSLESLSKHLAQLDRWLLELKKDGNGKYIPHQKKTKLEQELLHLLTIRDTAEAKREKLKLRFTSICNTSF
;
A
#
# COMPACT_ATOMS: atom_id res chain seq x y z
N MET A 1 -17.20 38.44 -30.22
CA MET A 1 -18.29 38.23 -29.24
C MET A 1 -17.65 37.67 -28.00
N GLU A 2 -17.45 38.55 -27.03
CA GLU A 2 -16.75 38.27 -25.78
C GLU A 2 -17.62 37.37 -24.89
N GLY A 3 -17.03 36.27 -24.41
CA GLY A 3 -17.69 35.34 -23.51
C GLY A 3 -17.64 35.89 -22.09
N GLU A 4 -18.77 36.43 -21.63
CA GLU A 4 -18.94 36.96 -20.29
C GLU A 4 -18.86 35.83 -19.25
N GLN A 5 -17.72 35.76 -18.58
CA GLN A 5 -17.46 34.81 -17.51
C GLN A 5 -18.26 35.24 -16.27
N ARG A 6 -19.44 34.64 -16.10
CA ARG A 6 -20.29 34.84 -14.92
C ARG A 6 -19.57 34.35 -13.66
N ASN A 7 -18.92 35.28 -12.95
CA ASN A 7 -18.49 35.09 -11.58
C ASN A 7 -19.71 34.96 -10.65
N PRO A 8 -19.62 34.18 -9.55
CA PRO A 8 -20.65 34.15 -8.51
C PRO A 8 -20.85 35.55 -7.90
N PRO A 9 -22.07 35.91 -7.45
CA PRO A 9 -22.50 37.31 -7.35
C PRO A 9 -21.93 38.12 -6.16
N PHE A 10 -20.89 37.66 -5.45
CA PHE A 10 -20.42 38.34 -4.24
C PHE A 10 -18.93 38.14 -3.90
N LEU A 11 -18.07 37.89 -4.90
CA LEU A 11 -16.63 38.03 -4.67
C LEU A 11 -16.31 39.52 -4.56
N LEU A 12 -16.01 39.98 -3.35
CA LEU A 12 -15.54 41.33 -3.11
C LEU A 12 -14.22 41.48 -3.89
N GLU A 13 -13.97 42.62 -4.56
CA GLU A 13 -12.74 42.85 -5.34
C GLU A 13 -11.44 42.60 -4.51
N LYS A 14 -11.55 42.63 -3.18
CA LYS A 14 -10.51 42.21 -2.24
C LYS A 14 -10.21 40.71 -2.29
N ASP A 15 -11.24 39.86 -2.36
CA ASP A 15 -11.11 38.40 -2.45
C ASP A 15 -10.47 37.98 -3.77
N ARG A 16 -10.83 38.66 -4.87
CA ARG A 16 -10.24 38.41 -6.18
C ARG A 16 -8.74 38.72 -6.20
N ARG A 17 -8.35 39.91 -5.71
CA ARG A 17 -6.93 40.30 -5.61
C ARG A 17 -6.14 39.39 -4.67
N PHE A 18 -6.74 38.94 -3.58
CA PHE A 18 -6.12 37.96 -2.68
C PHE A 18 -5.88 36.61 -3.38
N LEU A 19 -6.86 36.08 -4.11
CA LEU A 19 -6.73 34.84 -4.87
C LEU A 19 -5.68 34.95 -5.98
N GLU A 20 -5.62 36.08 -6.68
CA GLU A 20 -4.57 36.36 -7.68
C GLU A 20 -3.18 36.39 -7.02
N SER A 21 -3.04 37.01 -5.84
CA SER A 21 -1.79 37.00 -5.06
C SER A 21 -1.38 35.60 -4.62
N ILE A 22 -2.33 34.76 -4.18
CA ILE A 22 -2.06 33.37 -3.85
C ILE A 22 -1.57 32.59 -5.06
N ARG A 23 -2.24 32.74 -6.21
CA ARG A 23 -1.84 32.07 -7.45
C ARG A 23 -0.45 32.47 -7.89
N GLY A 24 -0.12 33.76 -7.83
CA GLY A 24 1.24 34.26 -8.10
C GLY A 24 2.28 33.70 -7.12
N ASN A 25 1.94 33.59 -5.83
CA ASN A 25 2.84 32.99 -4.83
C ASN A 25 3.11 31.51 -5.11
N ILE A 26 2.09 30.73 -5.48
CA ILE A 26 2.29 29.32 -5.83
C ILE A 26 3.20 29.22 -7.05
N LEU A 27 2.90 29.96 -8.13
CA LEU A 27 3.64 29.90 -9.38
C LEU A 27 5.13 30.24 -9.19
N THR A 28 5.41 31.35 -8.49
CA THR A 28 6.79 31.80 -8.22
C THR A 28 7.57 30.83 -7.34
N GLU A 29 6.95 30.23 -6.32
CA GLU A 29 7.64 29.24 -5.48
C GLU A 29 7.82 27.90 -6.20
N THR A 30 6.87 27.50 -7.06
CA THR A 30 7.02 26.28 -7.88
C THR A 30 8.08 26.41 -8.96
N GLU A 31 8.25 27.59 -9.56
CA GLU A 31 9.32 27.87 -10.53
C GLU A 31 10.71 27.88 -9.88
N LYS A 32 10.84 28.50 -8.69
CA LYS A 32 12.12 28.55 -7.95
C LYS A 32 12.66 27.17 -7.56
N LEU A 33 11.77 26.21 -7.30
CA LEU A 33 12.13 24.89 -6.79
C LEU A 33 12.31 23.84 -7.89
N GLY A 34 11.99 24.16 -9.16
CA GLY A 34 12.14 23.23 -10.28
C GLY A 34 11.41 21.89 -10.03
N CYS A 35 10.22 21.91 -9.37
CA CYS A 35 9.45 20.70 -9.09
C CYS A 35 9.11 20.01 -10.43
N ALA A 36 9.74 18.88 -10.72
CA ALA A 36 9.39 18.01 -11.84
C ALA A 36 7.99 17.42 -11.60
N GLU A 37 7.18 17.27 -12.65
CA GLU A 37 5.77 16.83 -12.63
C GLU A 37 5.51 15.43 -12.00
N GLN A 38 6.55 14.74 -11.53
CA GLN A 38 6.49 13.35 -11.12
C GLN A 38 6.68 13.17 -9.60
N GLY A 39 5.60 13.41 -8.87
CA GLY A 39 5.45 13.04 -7.46
C GLY A 39 5.48 14.22 -6.48
N PRO A 40 4.83 14.11 -5.31
CA PRO A 40 4.84 15.17 -4.32
C PRO A 40 6.22 15.24 -3.68
N SER A 41 7.08 16.11 -4.22
CA SER A 41 8.32 16.48 -3.54
C SER A 41 7.97 17.11 -2.18
N GLU A 42 8.79 16.83 -1.16
CA GLU A 42 8.57 17.31 0.20
C GLU A 42 8.48 18.85 0.24
N GLU A 43 9.20 19.49 -0.68
CA GLU A 43 9.22 20.92 -0.93
C GLU A 43 7.87 21.43 -1.45
N CYS A 44 7.27 20.73 -2.42
CA CYS A 44 5.96 21.06 -2.95
C CYS A 44 4.87 21.02 -1.84
N TYR A 45 4.94 20.09 -0.87
CA TYR A 45 4.05 20.09 0.30
C TYR A 45 4.23 21.33 1.21
N ILE A 46 5.46 21.80 1.40
CA ILE A 46 5.76 22.99 2.21
C ILE A 46 5.13 24.24 1.59
N ILE A 47 5.21 24.40 0.26
CA ILE A 47 4.60 25.51 -0.48
C ILE A 47 3.09 25.56 -0.23
N TYR A 48 2.40 24.44 -0.46
CA TYR A 48 0.95 24.37 -0.26
C TYR A 48 0.55 24.56 1.20
N SER A 49 1.33 24.05 2.16
CA SER A 49 1.09 24.29 3.59
C SER A 49 1.15 25.78 3.92
N ASN A 50 2.16 26.50 3.43
CA ASN A 50 2.32 27.94 3.68
C ASN A 50 1.20 28.76 3.04
N VAL A 51 0.80 28.41 1.82
CA VAL A 51 -0.36 29.05 1.17
C VAL A 51 -1.64 28.82 1.96
N PHE A 52 -1.83 27.61 2.49
CA PHE A 52 -3.00 27.30 3.30
C PHE A 52 -3.02 28.10 4.62
N ASP A 53 -1.86 28.40 5.22
CA ASP A 53 -1.78 29.32 6.36
C ASP A 53 -2.25 30.74 5.99
N LYS A 54 -1.85 31.25 4.82
CA LYS A 54 -2.34 32.55 4.32
C LYS A 54 -3.86 32.57 4.14
N ILE A 55 -4.46 31.46 3.69
CA ILE A 55 -5.93 31.34 3.53
C ILE A 55 -6.62 31.32 4.90
N ILE A 56 -6.07 30.58 5.87
CA ILE A 56 -6.60 30.53 7.24
C ILE A 56 -6.57 31.91 7.89
N GLU A 57 -5.52 32.69 7.64
CA GLU A 57 -5.38 34.05 8.17
C GLU A 57 -6.37 35.03 7.51
N TYR A 58 -6.55 34.93 6.19
CA TYR A 58 -7.49 35.75 5.44
C TYR A 58 -8.95 35.47 5.79
N VAL A 59 -9.33 34.19 5.89
CA VAL A 59 -10.71 33.76 6.16
C VAL A 59 -10.91 33.46 7.64
N SER A 60 -10.75 34.50 8.47
CA SER A 60 -10.74 34.38 9.93
C SER A 60 -12.02 33.77 10.52
N ALA A 61 -13.18 33.97 9.88
CA ALA A 61 -14.47 33.41 10.31
C ALA A 61 -14.48 31.88 10.34
N TYR A 62 -13.75 31.22 9.43
CA TYR A 62 -13.65 29.76 9.34
C TYR A 62 -12.32 29.22 9.88
N LYS A 63 -11.53 30.06 10.56
CA LYS A 63 -10.18 29.73 11.04
C LYS A 63 -10.11 28.41 11.81
N ASN A 64 -11.05 28.17 12.72
CA ASN A 64 -11.08 26.97 13.55
C ASN A 64 -11.31 25.70 12.73
N ILE A 65 -12.27 25.75 11.78
CA ILE A 65 -12.60 24.61 10.91
C ILE A 65 -11.43 24.33 9.96
N LEU A 66 -10.90 25.37 9.31
CA LEU A 66 -9.78 25.21 8.37
C LEU A 66 -8.50 24.72 9.08
N THR A 67 -8.25 25.17 10.31
CA THR A 67 -7.12 24.69 11.12
C THR A 67 -7.31 23.22 11.48
N SER A 68 -8.53 22.81 11.86
CA SER A 68 -8.85 21.42 12.20
C SER A 68 -8.65 20.50 10.98
N ILE A 69 -9.19 20.90 9.82
CA ILE A 69 -8.98 20.17 8.56
C ILE A 69 -7.48 20.06 8.26
N LYS A 70 -6.72 21.16 8.35
CA LYS A 70 -5.27 21.13 8.12
C LYS A 70 -4.55 20.15 9.06
N GLN A 71 -4.94 20.11 10.34
CA GLN A 71 -4.36 19.20 11.32
C GLN A 71 -4.68 17.73 11.02
N GLU A 72 -5.91 17.42 10.63
CA GLU A 72 -6.31 16.06 10.23
C GLU A 72 -5.49 15.55 9.05
N TYR A 73 -5.33 16.37 8.00
CA TYR A 73 -4.49 16.02 6.85
C TYR A 73 -3.03 15.86 7.25
N LYS A 74 -2.48 16.73 8.10
CA LYS A 74 -1.12 16.58 8.64
C LYS A 74 -0.94 15.25 9.37
N ALA A 75 -1.89 14.89 10.24
CA ALA A 75 -1.86 13.63 10.98
C ALA A 75 -1.94 12.42 10.03
N PHE A 76 -2.80 12.49 9.02
CA PHE A 76 -2.96 11.44 8.02
C PHE A 76 -1.70 11.23 7.18
N ILE A 77 -1.07 12.30 6.69
CA ILE A 77 0.18 12.23 5.93
C ILE A 77 1.29 11.62 6.78
N THR A 78 1.43 12.04 8.04
CA THR A 78 2.41 11.47 8.98
C THR A 78 2.15 9.97 9.20
N ARG A 79 0.89 9.57 9.36
CA ARG A 79 0.51 8.16 9.53
C ARG A 79 0.89 7.31 8.31
N ILE A 80 0.64 7.80 7.09
CA ILE A 80 1.03 7.11 5.86
C ILE A 80 2.56 6.98 5.78
N LYS A 81 3.29 8.08 5.98
CA LYS A 81 4.75 8.09 5.93
C LYS A 81 5.36 7.13 6.96
N ASN A 82 4.80 7.07 8.16
CA ASN A 82 5.24 6.13 9.19
C ASN A 82 4.92 4.68 8.81
N GLY A 83 3.73 4.42 8.26
CA GLY A 83 3.34 3.10 7.75
C GLY A 83 4.29 2.59 6.67
N GLN A 84 4.67 3.46 5.72
CA GLN A 84 5.64 3.12 4.67
C GLN A 84 7.03 2.81 5.24
N ARG A 85 7.53 3.62 6.18
CA ARG A 85 8.83 3.36 6.85
C ARG A 85 8.81 2.05 7.63
N ASN A 86 7.74 1.78 8.36
CA ASN A 86 7.58 0.55 9.13
C ASN A 86 7.50 -0.68 8.22
N ALA A 87 6.75 -0.60 7.13
CA ALA A 87 6.68 -1.68 6.14
C ALA A 87 8.06 -1.96 5.53
N PHE A 88 8.79 -0.91 5.14
CA PHE A 88 10.15 -1.05 4.62
C PHE A 88 11.09 -1.70 5.64
N PHE A 89 11.05 -1.26 6.90
CA PHE A 89 11.86 -1.83 7.98
C PHE A 89 11.54 -3.30 8.26
N LEU A 90 10.26 -3.66 8.34
CA LEU A 90 9.82 -5.04 8.56
C LEU A 90 10.19 -5.95 7.39
N CYS A 91 9.97 -5.51 6.15
CA CYS A 91 10.41 -6.22 4.95
C CYS A 91 11.94 -6.41 4.94
N GLY A 92 12.69 -5.40 5.35
CA GLY A 92 14.15 -5.47 5.48
C GLY A 92 14.59 -6.51 6.51
N ARG A 93 13.87 -6.67 7.63
CA ARG A 93 14.17 -7.67 8.66
C ARG A 93 13.73 -9.09 8.30
N LEU A 94 12.68 -9.24 7.49
CA LEU A 94 12.16 -10.54 7.07
C LEU A 94 13.12 -11.25 6.09
N LYS A 95 13.74 -10.51 5.17
CA LYS A 95 14.64 -11.06 4.14
C LYS A 95 15.84 -11.86 4.71
N PRO A 96 16.60 -11.35 5.70
CA PRO A 96 17.65 -12.12 6.36
C PRO A 96 17.12 -13.38 7.06
N LEU A 97 15.98 -13.26 7.75
CA LEU A 97 15.39 -14.37 8.50
C LEU A 97 14.90 -15.49 7.58
N GLU A 98 14.37 -15.16 6.40
CA GLU A 98 14.03 -16.14 5.35
C GLU A 98 15.28 -16.86 4.81
N SER A 99 16.37 -16.12 4.60
CA SER A 99 17.65 -16.72 4.18
C SER A 99 18.27 -17.63 5.26
N GLU A 100 18.14 -17.24 6.53
CA GLU A 100 18.59 -18.02 7.67
C GLU A 100 17.73 -19.28 7.87
N CYS A 101 16.40 -19.17 7.75
CA CYS A 101 15.50 -20.32 7.82
C CYS A 101 15.74 -21.32 6.69
N THR A 102 15.98 -20.87 5.46
CA THR A 102 16.28 -21.77 4.34
C THR A 102 17.63 -22.46 4.51
N ALA A 103 18.64 -21.73 5.00
CA ALA A 103 19.94 -22.32 5.36
C ALA A 103 19.80 -23.33 6.50
N LEU A 104 19.11 -23.00 7.60
CA LEU A 104 18.87 -23.91 8.72
C LEU A 104 18.06 -25.14 8.33
N LEU A 105 17.05 -25.00 7.45
CA LEU A 105 16.30 -26.13 6.90
C LEU A 105 17.22 -27.06 6.08
N TYR A 106 18.12 -26.48 5.29
CA TYR A 106 19.10 -27.22 4.52
C TYR A 106 20.11 -27.95 5.41
N TYR A 107 20.67 -27.27 6.42
CA TYR A 107 21.58 -27.88 7.40
C TYR A 107 20.87 -28.95 8.24
N ARG A 108 19.63 -28.74 8.67
CA ARG A 108 18.82 -29.76 9.37
C ARG A 108 18.55 -30.97 8.49
N LYS A 109 18.24 -30.76 7.21
CA LYS A 109 18.04 -31.84 6.23
C LYS A 109 19.34 -32.61 5.97
N ARG A 110 20.48 -31.92 5.89
CA ARG A 110 21.80 -32.55 5.73
C ARG A 110 22.28 -33.27 6.99
N ASN A 111 22.19 -32.67 8.18
CA ASN A 111 22.55 -33.35 9.43
C ASN A 111 21.69 -34.60 9.63
N LYS A 112 20.40 -34.55 9.31
CA LYS A 112 19.52 -35.72 9.42
C LYS A 112 19.88 -36.85 8.42
N ILE A 113 20.55 -36.54 7.31
CA ILE A 113 21.05 -37.52 6.33
C ILE A 113 22.48 -37.98 6.69
N CYS A 114 23.28 -37.13 7.31
CA CYS A 114 24.71 -37.36 7.57
C CYS A 114 25.01 -37.90 8.98
N CYS A 115 24.01 -38.01 9.87
CA CYS A 115 24.14 -38.70 11.16
C CYS A 115 24.27 -40.23 11.04
N LEU A 116 24.50 -40.78 9.85
CA LEU A 116 24.90 -42.18 9.70
C LEU A 116 26.43 -42.24 9.77
N SER A 117 26.96 -42.75 10.88
CA SER A 117 28.35 -43.21 10.85
C SER A 117 28.45 -44.37 9.85
N VAL A 118 29.55 -44.45 9.10
CA VAL A 118 29.80 -45.52 8.09
C VAL A 118 29.70 -46.92 8.70
N GLU A 119 29.85 -47.06 10.01
CA GLU A 119 29.69 -48.32 10.74
C GLU A 119 28.22 -48.70 11.02
N GLU A 120 27.31 -47.73 11.12
CA GLU A 120 25.89 -47.96 11.40
C GLU A 120 25.09 -48.38 10.16
N SER A 121 25.64 -48.16 8.96
CA SER A 121 25.01 -48.51 7.67
C SER A 121 25.13 -50.00 7.31
N LEU A 122 25.90 -50.78 8.09
CA LEU A 122 26.14 -52.20 7.85
C LEU A 122 25.50 -53.13 8.91
N SER A 123 24.86 -52.58 9.95
CA SER A 123 24.18 -53.35 11.00
C SER A 123 22.68 -53.42 10.77
N LEU A 124 22.15 -54.64 10.61
CA LEU A 124 20.72 -54.94 10.41
C LEU A 124 19.85 -54.41 11.58
N GLU A 125 20.38 -54.43 12.79
CA GLU A 125 19.66 -54.04 14.01
C GLU A 125 19.59 -52.50 14.15
N SER A 126 20.65 -51.80 13.74
CA SER A 126 20.66 -50.34 13.62
C SER A 126 19.62 -49.87 12.58
N LEU A 127 19.56 -50.55 11.43
CA LEU A 127 18.62 -50.23 10.36
C LEU A 127 17.16 -50.47 10.77
N SER A 128 16.87 -51.57 11.47
CA SER A 128 15.53 -51.88 12.01
C SER A 128 15.08 -50.84 13.03
N LYS A 129 15.97 -50.46 13.95
CA LYS A 129 15.70 -49.42 14.95
C LYS A 129 15.44 -48.06 14.29
N HIS A 130 16.18 -47.75 13.22
CA HIS A 130 16.02 -46.52 12.46
C HIS A 130 14.69 -46.50 11.67
N LEU A 131 14.29 -47.62 11.05
CA LEU A 131 12.98 -47.75 10.41
C LEU A 131 11.84 -47.52 11.42
N ALA A 132 11.93 -48.12 12.60
CA ALA A 132 10.96 -47.90 13.67
C ALA A 132 10.93 -46.46 14.23
N GLN A 133 12.03 -45.72 14.11
CA GLN A 133 12.08 -44.29 14.44
C GLN A 133 11.46 -43.44 13.32
N LEU A 134 11.73 -43.75 12.05
CA LEU A 134 11.13 -43.07 10.90
C LEU A 134 9.61 -43.22 10.86
N ASP A 135 9.10 -44.42 11.16
CA ASP A 135 7.65 -44.67 11.22
C ASP A 135 6.97 -43.86 12.34
N ARG A 136 7.62 -43.75 13.50
CA ARG A 136 7.14 -42.89 14.60
C ARG A 136 7.09 -41.42 14.21
N TRP A 137 8.13 -40.94 13.54
CA TRP A 137 8.19 -39.56 13.06
C TRP A 137 7.15 -39.27 11.97
N LEU A 138 6.85 -40.22 11.08
CA LEU A 138 5.77 -40.07 10.10
C LEU A 138 4.40 -39.97 10.77
N LEU A 139 4.18 -40.72 11.86
CA LEU A 139 2.96 -40.65 12.66
C LEU A 139 2.79 -39.30 13.35
N GLU A 140 3.85 -38.72 13.91
CA GLU A 140 3.84 -37.38 14.51
C GLU A 140 3.61 -36.29 13.46
N LEU A 141 4.31 -36.34 12.32
CA LEU A 141 4.11 -35.37 11.24
C LEU A 141 2.71 -35.43 10.64
N LYS A 142 2.10 -36.62 10.57
CA LYS A 142 0.72 -36.78 10.12
C LYS A 142 -0.29 -36.19 11.12
N LYS A 143 0.03 -36.21 12.41
CA LYS A 143 -0.77 -35.62 13.48
C LYS A 143 -0.66 -34.09 13.48
N ASP A 144 0.55 -33.55 13.30
CA ASP A 144 0.79 -32.10 13.22
C ASP A 144 0.30 -31.47 11.90
N GLY A 145 0.32 -32.23 10.81
CA GLY A 145 -0.14 -31.80 9.48
C GLY A 145 -1.63 -31.44 9.42
N ASN A 146 -2.46 -31.99 10.30
CA ASN A 146 -3.90 -31.68 10.35
C ASN A 146 -4.21 -30.30 10.99
N GLY A 147 -3.24 -29.65 11.66
CA GLY A 147 -3.46 -28.37 12.35
C GLY A 147 -2.87 -27.13 11.65
N LYS A 148 -1.90 -27.29 10.74
CA LYS A 148 -1.16 -26.17 10.12
C LYS A 148 -1.26 -26.08 8.60
N TYR A 149 -1.91 -27.05 7.95
CA TYR A 149 -1.89 -27.18 6.50
C TYR A 149 -3.30 -27.01 5.92
N ILE A 150 -3.52 -25.95 5.13
CA ILE A 150 -4.71 -25.84 4.29
C ILE A 150 -4.55 -26.87 3.16
N PRO A 151 -5.42 -27.88 3.04
CA PRO A 151 -5.32 -28.89 1.99
C PRO A 151 -5.25 -28.22 0.61
N HIS A 152 -4.37 -28.71 -0.27
CA HIS A 152 -4.19 -28.14 -1.62
C HIS A 152 -5.51 -27.93 -2.37
N GLN A 153 -6.49 -28.83 -2.21
CA GLN A 153 -7.84 -28.69 -2.81
C GLN A 153 -8.63 -27.48 -2.30
N LYS A 154 -8.49 -27.11 -1.02
CA LYS A 154 -9.14 -25.90 -0.48
C LYS A 154 -8.44 -24.63 -0.99
N LYS A 155 -7.11 -24.67 -1.13
CA LYS A 155 -6.33 -23.56 -1.68
C LYS A 155 -6.70 -23.29 -3.14
N THR A 156 -6.74 -24.30 -3.99
CA THR A 156 -7.08 -24.13 -5.41
C THR A 156 -8.52 -23.63 -5.61
N LYS A 157 -9.46 -24.08 -4.77
CA LYS A 157 -10.84 -23.57 -4.79
C LYS A 157 -10.91 -22.08 -4.45
N LEU A 158 -10.19 -21.66 -3.41
CA LEU A 158 -10.12 -20.24 -3.02
C LEU A 158 -9.42 -19.39 -4.09
N GLU A 159 -8.38 -19.90 -4.74
CA GLU A 159 -7.71 -19.22 -5.85
C GLU A 159 -8.63 -19.03 -7.06
N GLN A 160 -9.47 -20.02 -7.38
CA GLN A 160 -10.49 -19.92 -8.43
C GLN A 160 -11.59 -18.91 -8.08
N GLU A 161 -12.07 -18.93 -6.84
CA GLU A 161 -13.07 -17.95 -6.35
C GLU A 161 -12.50 -16.53 -6.38
N LEU A 162 -11.24 -16.33 -5.97
CA LEU A 162 -10.57 -15.04 -6.02
C LEU A 162 -10.44 -14.53 -7.47
N LEU A 163 -10.03 -15.40 -8.39
CA LEU A 163 -9.90 -15.03 -9.80
C LEU A 163 -11.26 -14.62 -10.40
N HIS A 164 -12.32 -15.35 -10.05
CA HIS A 164 -13.68 -15.00 -10.48
C HIS A 164 -14.12 -13.63 -9.94
N LEU A 165 -13.91 -13.35 -8.65
CA LEU A 165 -14.27 -12.06 -8.06
C LEU A 165 -13.51 -10.88 -8.68
N LEU A 166 -12.23 -11.07 -9.02
CA LEU A 166 -11.44 -10.04 -9.72
C LEU A 166 -12.03 -9.72 -11.10
N THR A 167 -12.40 -10.73 -11.89
CA THR A 167 -13.03 -10.50 -13.20
C THR A 167 -14.36 -9.77 -13.10
N ILE A 168 -15.16 -10.04 -12.05
CA ILE A 168 -16.40 -9.32 -11.79
C ILE A 168 -16.11 -7.85 -11.47
N ARG A 169 -15.15 -7.58 -10.57
CA ARG A 169 -14.73 -6.22 -10.21
C ARG A 169 -14.30 -5.43 -11.43
N ASP A 170 -13.41 -5.97 -12.24
CA ASP A 170 -12.84 -5.27 -13.40
C ASP A 170 -13.95 -4.96 -14.44
N THR A 171 -14.90 -5.88 -14.61
CA THR A 171 -16.08 -5.66 -15.46
C THR A 171 -16.98 -4.55 -14.92
N ALA A 172 -17.16 -4.49 -13.60
CA ALA A 172 -17.96 -3.45 -12.94
C ALA A 172 -17.28 -2.08 -13.03
N GLU A 173 -15.95 -2.02 -12.84
CA GLU A 173 -15.16 -0.81 -13.00
C GLU A 173 -15.21 -0.28 -14.44
N ALA A 174 -15.08 -1.15 -15.45
CA ALA A 174 -15.21 -0.76 -16.84
C ALA A 174 -16.60 -0.18 -17.17
N LYS A 175 -17.67 -0.78 -16.62
CA LYS A 175 -19.04 -0.24 -16.75
C LYS A 175 -19.18 1.10 -16.05
N ARG A 176 -18.60 1.27 -14.86
CA ARG A 176 -18.62 2.51 -14.11
C ARG A 176 -17.90 3.63 -14.86
N GLU A 177 -16.72 3.38 -15.42
CA GLU A 177 -16.02 4.36 -16.23
C GLU A 177 -16.80 4.71 -17.51
N LYS A 178 -17.41 3.74 -18.17
CA LYS A 178 -18.29 4.00 -19.33
C LYS A 178 -19.50 4.87 -18.96
N LEU A 179 -20.10 4.65 -17.80
CA LEU A 179 -21.20 5.48 -17.28
C LEU A 179 -20.73 6.89 -16.93
N LYS A 180 -19.56 7.00 -16.29
CA LYS A 180 -18.94 8.29 -15.96
C LYS A 180 -18.69 9.12 -17.22
N LEU A 181 -18.14 8.50 -18.27
CA LEU A 181 -17.92 9.16 -19.57
C LEU A 181 -19.24 9.65 -20.19
N ARG A 182 -20.31 8.84 -20.16
CA ARG A 182 -21.63 9.23 -20.65
C ARG A 182 -22.24 10.38 -19.86
N PHE A 183 -22.10 10.36 -18.54
CA PHE A 183 -22.59 11.43 -17.68
C PHE A 183 -21.86 12.74 -17.97
N THR A 184 -20.52 12.69 -18.06
CA THR A 184 -19.69 13.85 -18.42
C THR A 184 -20.06 14.40 -19.81
N SER A 185 -20.31 13.53 -20.81
CA SER A 185 -20.72 14.01 -22.13
C SER A 185 -22.09 14.69 -22.09
N ILE A 186 -23.07 14.15 -21.36
CA ILE A 186 -24.42 14.72 -21.24
C ILE A 186 -24.37 16.08 -20.51
N CYS A 187 -23.58 16.18 -19.44
CA CYS A 187 -23.39 17.44 -18.72
C CYS A 187 -22.69 18.50 -19.59
N ASN A 188 -21.76 18.09 -20.46
CA ASN A 188 -21.04 19.00 -21.35
C ASN A 188 -21.84 19.42 -22.60
N THR A 189 -22.87 18.66 -23.01
CA THR A 189 -23.74 19.01 -24.15
C THR A 189 -25.01 19.79 -23.75
N SER A 190 -25.23 20.02 -22.46
CA SER A 190 -26.44 20.69 -21.92
C SER A 190 -26.18 22.15 -21.50
N PHE A 191 -25.15 22.79 -22.07
CA PHE A 191 -24.84 24.22 -21.92
C PHE A 191 -24.66 24.88 -23.29
#